data_AF-A0ABD0RR34-F1
#
_entry.id   AF-A0ABD0RR34-F1
#
_cell.length_a   1.000
_cell.length_b   1.000
_cell.length_c   1.000
_cell.angle_alpha   90.00
_cell.angle_beta   90.00
_cell.angle_gamma   90.00
#
_symmetry.space_group_name_H-M   'P 1'
#
loop_
_entity.id
_entity.type
_entity.pdbx_description
1 polymer ?
#
loop_
_entity_poly.entity_id
_entity_poly.type
_entity_poly.pdbx_seq_one_letter_code
_entity_poly.pdbx_strand_id
1 'polypeptide(L)' 'ALNFQTPCPEMDLNQGLFLQNGRSGYNLKPAFLRDPNTKFDPITLPEGPWLRRKTLHVM' A
#
# COMPACT_ATOMS: atom_id res chain seq x y z
N ALA A 1 8.46 8.00 8.69
CA ALA A 1 7.78 8.26 9.98
C ALA A 1 6.92 9.52 9.80
N LEU A 2 5.80 9.63 10.53
CA LEU A 2 4.88 10.77 10.48
C LEU A 2 4.74 11.41 11.87
N ASN A 3 4.25 12.64 11.91
CA ASN A 3 3.90 13.35 13.14
C ASN A 3 2.50 12.92 13.61
N PHE A 4 2.43 12.03 14.61
CA PHE A 4 1.17 11.44 15.11
C PHE A 4 0.21 12.45 15.74
N GLN A 5 0.75 13.57 16.22
CA GLN A 5 0.01 14.64 16.86
C GLN A 5 -0.76 15.53 15.88
N THR A 6 -0.47 15.46 14.58
CA THR A 6 -1.06 16.36 13.58
C THR A 6 -2.31 15.70 12.96
N PRO A 7 -3.51 16.28 13.13
CA PRO A 7 -4.70 15.84 12.41
C PRO A 7 -4.60 16.30 10.94
N CYS A 8 -4.24 15.39 10.05
CA CYS A 8 -4.10 15.66 8.62
C CYS A 8 -4.46 14.41 7.78
N PRO A 9 -4.79 14.58 6.48
CA PRO A 9 -5.16 13.45 5.62
C PRO A 9 -4.11 12.34 5.54
N GLU A 10 -2.82 12.68 5.62
CA GLU A 10 -1.72 11.72 5.64
C GLU A 10 -1.77 10.84 6.90
N MET A 11 -2.14 11.43 8.03
CA MET A 11 -2.33 10.69 9.28
C MET A 11 -3.60 9.84 9.22
N ASP A 12 -4.67 10.32 8.60
CA ASP A 12 -5.89 9.54 8.38
C ASP A 12 -5.61 8.30 7.52
N LEU A 13 -4.84 8.45 6.44
CA LEU A 13 -4.39 7.33 5.61
C LEU A 13 -3.51 6.35 6.38
N ASN A 14 -2.57 6.85 7.18
CA ASN A 14 -1.69 6.01 7.99
C ASN A 14 -2.49 5.20 9.04
N GLN A 15 -3.39 5.84 9.77
CA GLN A 15 -4.24 5.16 10.74
C GLN A 15 -5.14 4.12 10.06
N GLY A 16 -5.77 4.48 8.93
CA GLY A 16 -6.61 3.57 8.15
C GLY A 16 -5.85 2.33 7.65
N LEU A 17 -4.62 2.51 7.15
CA LEU A 17 -3.76 1.41 6.71
C LEU A 17 -3.45 0.44 7.86
N PHE A 18 -3.11 0.95 9.05
CA PHE A 18 -2.74 0.12 10.20
C PHE A 18 -3.93 -0.40 11.01
N LEU A 19 -5.18 -0.14 10.59
CA LEU A 19 -6.34 -0.91 11.06
C LEU A 19 -6.32 -2.36 10.54
N GLN A 20 -5.68 -2.58 9.39
CA GLN A 20 -5.51 -3.89 8.81
C GLN A 20 -4.65 -4.78 9.71
N ASN A 21 -4.71 -6.10 9.46
CA ASN A 21 -3.93 -7.09 10.20
C ASN A 21 -4.07 -6.97 11.73
N GLY A 22 -5.31 -6.76 12.19
CA GLY A 22 -5.66 -6.77 13.62
C GLY A 22 -5.06 -5.64 14.45
N ARG A 23 -4.78 -4.46 13.86
CA ARG A 23 -4.17 -3.31 14.56
C ARG A 23 -2.79 -3.61 15.17
N SER A 24 -2.07 -4.59 14.63
CA SER A 24 -0.77 -5.03 15.14
C SER A 24 0.35 -4.00 14.94
N GLY A 25 0.15 -2.99 14.09
CA GLY A 25 1.20 -2.08 13.64
C GLY A 25 2.09 -2.64 12.53
N TYR A 26 1.82 -3.86 12.04
CA TYR A 26 2.57 -4.50 10.97
C TYR A 26 1.67 -4.95 9.83
N ASN A 27 2.02 -4.59 8.59
CA ASN A 27 1.35 -5.04 7.38
C ASN A 27 2.36 -5.69 6.42
N LEU A 28 2.07 -6.91 5.96
CA LEU A 28 2.95 -7.61 5.03
C LEU A 28 2.92 -6.92 3.65
N LYS A 29 4.10 -6.61 3.11
CA LYS A 29 4.23 -6.04 1.76
C LYS A 29 3.71 -7.02 0.69
N PRO A 30 3.18 -6.51 -0.44
CA PRO A 30 2.87 -7.33 -1.62
C PRO A 30 4.05 -8.22 -2.05
N ALA A 31 3.76 -9.39 -2.60
CA ALA A 31 4.79 -10.38 -2.96
C ALA A 31 5.87 -9.82 -3.90
N PHE A 32 5.48 -9.01 -4.89
CA PHE A 32 6.41 -8.39 -5.83
C PHE A 32 7.30 -7.30 -5.21
N LEU A 33 7.04 -6.84 -3.98
CA LEU A 33 7.95 -5.97 -3.20
C LEU A 33 8.83 -6.74 -2.21
N ARG A 34 8.65 -8.07 -2.14
CA ARG A 34 9.43 -8.97 -1.28
C ARG A 34 10.35 -9.88 -2.09
N ASP A 35 10.08 -10.06 -3.38
CA ASP A 35 10.92 -10.81 -4.30
C ASP A 35 12.15 -9.98 -4.72
N PRO A 36 13.39 -10.41 -4.42
CA PRO A 36 14.60 -9.69 -4.81
C PRO A 36 14.83 -9.66 -6.32
N ASN A 37 14.20 -10.56 -7.09
CA ASN A 37 14.33 -10.63 -8.55
C ASN A 37 13.22 -9.84 -9.28
N THR A 38 12.38 -9.13 -8.53
CA THR A 38 11.28 -8.32 -9.10
C THR A 38 11.83 -7.24 -10.04
N LYS A 39 11.09 -6.97 -11.13
CA LYS A 39 11.33 -5.83 -12.03
C LYS A 39 10.30 -4.71 -11.82
N PHE A 40 9.58 -4.74 -10.70
CA PHE A 40 8.57 -3.73 -10.41
C PHE A 40 9.21 -2.34 -10.31
N ASP A 41 8.68 -1.41 -11.09
CA ASP A 41 8.95 0.02 -10.98
C ASP A 41 7.60 0.76 -10.95
N PRO A 42 7.27 1.48 -9.86
CA PRO A 42 6.01 2.21 -9.76
C PRO A 42 5.90 3.40 -10.73
N ILE A 43 7.00 3.87 -11.33
CA ILE A 43 7.01 5.02 -12.23
C ILE A 43 6.79 4.59 -13.68
N THR A 44 7.55 3.60 -14.16
CA THR A 44 7.41 3.11 -15.55
C THR A 44 6.35 2.03 -15.72
N LEU A 45 5.95 1.35 -14.64
CA LEU A 45 4.92 0.31 -14.59
C LEU A 45 5.02 -0.73 -15.72
N PRO A 46 6.14 -1.47 -15.82
CA PRO A 46 6.27 -2.55 -16.81
C PRO A 46 5.21 -3.64 -16.58
N GLU A 47 4.95 -4.47 -17.60
CA GLU A 47 4.05 -5.61 -17.44
C GLU A 47 4.57 -6.61 -16.37
N GLY A 48 3.66 -7.10 -15.53
CA GLY A 48 4.01 -8.03 -14.46
C GLY A 48 2.85 -8.28 -13.47
N PRO A 49 3.06 -9.14 -12.45
CA PRO A 49 2.01 -9.61 -11.54
C PRO A 49 1.38 -8.50 -10.65
N TRP A 50 2.02 -7.35 -10.56
CA TRP A 50 1.54 -6.14 -9.88
C TRP A 50 0.44 -5.41 -10.65
N LEU A 51 0.41 -5.51 -11.98
CA LEU A 51 -0.55 -4.80 -12.82
C LEU A 51 -1.88 -5.58 -12.91
N ARG A 52 -2.77 -5.33 -11.95
CA ARG A 52 -4.09 -5.99 -11.88
C ARG A 52 -5.21 -4.95 -12.01
N ARG A 53 -5.60 -4.63 -13.25
CA ARG A 53 -6.70 -3.70 -13.52
C ARG A 53 -8.01 -4.24 -12.92
N LYS A 54 -8.72 -3.38 -12.21
CA LYS A 54 -10.03 -3.65 -11.62
C LYS A 54 -10.96 -2.47 -11.86
N THR A 55 -12.23 -2.75 -12.13
CA THR A 55 -13.28 -1.72 -12.21
C THR A 55 -13.93 -1.58 -10.83
N LEU A 56 -13.83 -0.39 -10.24
CA LEU A 56 -14.57 -0.03 -9.03
C LEU A 56 -15.87 0.65 -9.44
N HIS A 57 -17.01 0.06 -9.08
CA HIS A 57 -18.31 0.70 -9.23
C HIS A 57 -18.62 1.42 -7.91
N VAL A 58 -18.86 2.72 -7.99
CA VAL A 58 -19.30 3.53 -6.86
C VAL A 58 -20.77 3.85 -7.10
N MET A 59 -21.62 3.59 -6.10
CA MET A 59 -23.05 3.91 -6.14
C MET A 59 -23.30 5.41 -5.98
#